data_AF-A0A0C9SL15-F1
#
_entry.id   AF-A0A0C9SL15-F1
#
_cell.length_a   1.000
_cell.length_b   1.000
_cell.length_c   1.000
_cell.angle_alpha   90.00
_cell.angle_beta   90.00
_cell.angle_gamma   90.00
#
_symmetry.space_group_name_H-M   'P 1'
#
loop_
_entity.id
_entity.type
_entity.pdbx_description
1 polymer ?
#
loop_
_entity_poly.entity_id
_entity_poly.type
_entity_poly.pdbx_seq_one_letter_code
_entity_poly.pdbx_strand_id
1 'polypeptide(L)'
;MAALLRSKGVWRIVNGASERPLVSDTVTGAELDKIEKWDLAQEKAAGEIGSHLGSDQRSHVEGLEDDPKKMWDKLLEVHMDKRPGTRFNAYDDLFSIRKRDDESLPALVARVQAAMRDVVNLRPASFTLATLDDELRAMAMI
;
A
#
# COMPACT_ATOMS: atom_id res chain seq x y z
N MET A 1 3.09 8.09 -0.71
CA MET A 1 2.24 8.38 0.47
C MET A 1 2.67 7.65 1.75
N ALA A 2 2.98 6.35 1.75
CA ALA A 2 3.39 5.64 2.97
C ALA A 2 4.57 6.30 3.72
N ALA A 3 5.59 6.82 3.00
CA ALA A 3 6.71 7.55 3.61
C ALA A 3 6.29 8.84 4.33
N LEU A 4 5.32 9.58 3.77
CA LEU A 4 4.74 10.77 4.39
C LEU A 4 3.98 10.42 5.67
N LEU A 5 3.12 9.40 5.63
CA LEU A 5 2.37 8.97 6.81
C LEU A 5 3.30 8.48 7.93
N ARG A 6 4.46 7.90 7.57
CA ARG A 6 5.52 7.56 8.53
C ARG A 6 6.19 8.80 9.11
N SER A 7 6.51 9.81 8.31
CA SER A 7 7.11 11.06 8.83
C SER A 7 6.14 11.83 9.73
N LYS A 8 4.83 11.70 9.51
CA LYS A 8 3.78 12.27 10.37
C LYS A 8 3.46 11.45 11.63
N GLY A 9 4.07 10.27 11.78
CA GLY A 9 3.90 9.39 12.93
C GLY A 9 2.59 8.61 12.96
N VAL A 10 1.79 8.65 11.90
CA VAL A 10 0.43 8.05 11.85
C VAL A 10 0.39 6.71 11.11
N TRP A 11 1.50 6.25 10.53
CA TRP A 11 1.52 5.03 9.73
C TRP A 11 1.01 3.78 10.46
N ARG A 12 1.26 3.66 11.77
CA ARG A 12 0.81 2.49 12.55
C ARG A 12 -0.72 2.41 12.68
N ILE A 13 -1.40 3.56 12.62
CA ILE A 13 -2.85 3.63 12.57
C ILE A 13 -3.32 3.17 11.18
N VAL A 14 -2.77 3.77 10.13
CA VAL A 14 -3.17 3.52 8.75
C VAL A 14 -2.96 2.06 8.31
N ASN A 15 -1.84 1.45 8.70
CA ASN A 15 -1.55 0.06 8.34
C ASN A 15 -2.23 -0.97 9.27
N GLY A 16 -3.01 -0.53 10.26
CA GLY A 16 -3.72 -1.39 11.21
C GLY A 16 -2.87 -2.01 12.31
N ALA A 17 -1.59 -1.63 12.46
CA ALA A 17 -0.73 -2.16 13.51
C ALA A 17 -0.97 -1.53 14.90
N SER A 18 -1.85 -0.54 15.00
CA SER A 18 -2.23 0.15 16.24
C SER A 18 -3.73 -0.04 16.48
N GLU A 19 -4.07 -1.00 17.33
CA GLU A 19 -5.45 -1.26 17.72
C GLU A 19 -5.94 -0.28 18.78
N ARG A 20 -7.26 -0.09 18.85
CA ARG A 20 -7.87 0.78 19.85
C ARG A 20 -7.63 0.20 21.25
N PRO A 21 -7.12 0.98 22.21
CA PRO A 21 -6.91 0.49 23.57
C PRO A 21 -8.19 -0.04 24.21
N LEU A 22 -8.09 -1.15 24.93
CA LEU A 22 -9.18 -1.69 25.74
C LEU A 22 -9.29 -0.91 27.05
N VAL A 23 -10.52 -0.75 27.54
CA VAL A 23 -10.84 -0.19 28.86
C VAL A 23 -11.21 -1.32 29.80
N SER A 24 -10.72 -1.25 31.04
CA SER A 24 -11.17 -2.12 32.13
C SER A 24 -12.57 -1.73 32.64
N ASP A 25 -13.19 -2.62 33.43
CA ASP A 25 -14.54 -2.41 33.99
C ASP A 25 -14.64 -1.15 34.87
N THR A 26 -13.53 -0.75 35.51
CA THR A 26 -13.38 0.53 36.19
C THR A 26 -12.43 1.42 35.42
N VAL A 27 -13.00 2.27 34.57
CA VAL A 27 -12.25 3.20 33.71
C VAL A 27 -11.40 4.15 34.55
N THR A 28 -10.09 4.07 34.36
CA THR A 28 -9.11 5.00 34.93
C THR A 28 -8.88 6.19 33.98
N GLY A 29 -8.50 7.35 34.53
CA GLY A 29 -8.14 8.52 33.71
C GLY A 29 -7.01 8.21 32.70
N ALA A 30 -6.05 7.37 33.09
CA ALA A 30 -4.95 6.96 32.21
C ALA A 30 -5.39 6.08 31.03
N GLU A 31 -6.51 5.35 31.13
CA GLU A 31 -7.09 4.60 30.01
C GLU A 31 -7.84 5.53 29.06
N LEU A 32 -8.58 6.51 29.60
CA LEU A 32 -9.23 7.56 28.79
C LEU A 32 -8.20 8.36 27.99
N ASP A 33 -7.10 8.77 28.62
CA ASP A 33 -6.01 9.49 27.93
C ASP A 33 -5.40 8.68 26.78
N LYS A 34 -5.34 7.34 26.90
CA LYS A 34 -4.83 6.46 25.85
C LYS A 34 -5.81 6.34 24.70
N ILE A 35 -7.11 6.25 25.00
CA ILE A 35 -8.18 6.20 24.00
C ILE A 35 -8.20 7.53 23.23
N GLU A 36 -8.22 8.66 23.93
CA GLU A 36 -8.23 9.98 23.30
C GLU A 36 -7.01 10.18 22.41
N LYS A 37 -5.81 9.80 22.86
CA LYS A 37 -4.60 9.84 22.02
C LYS A 37 -4.71 8.97 20.77
N TRP A 38 -5.35 7.81 20.87
CA TRP A 38 -5.56 6.93 19.72
C TRP A 38 -6.61 7.50 18.77
N ASP A 39 -7.73 8.01 19.28
CA ASP A 39 -8.80 8.64 18.49
C ASP A 39 -8.26 9.89 17.75
N LEU A 40 -7.49 10.75 18.42
CA LEU A 40 -6.80 11.89 17.78
C LEU A 40 -5.80 11.44 16.70
N ALA A 41 -5.16 10.30 16.87
CA ALA A 41 -4.25 9.74 15.86
C ALA A 41 -5.02 9.20 14.65
N GLN A 42 -6.24 8.68 14.82
CA GLN A 42 -7.15 8.31 13.72
C GLN A 42 -7.55 9.54 12.90
N GLU A 43 -8.06 10.58 13.56
CA GLU A 43 -8.46 11.83 12.90
C GLU A 43 -7.30 12.46 12.12
N LYS A 44 -6.13 12.53 12.74
CA LYS A 44 -4.91 13.03 12.09
C LYS A 44 -4.53 12.18 10.88
N ALA A 45 -4.62 10.86 10.98
CA ALA A 45 -4.30 9.96 9.87
C ALA A 45 -5.26 10.16 8.69
N ALA A 46 -6.56 10.24 8.96
CA ALA A 46 -7.58 10.48 7.94
C ALA A 46 -7.40 11.84 7.26
N GLY A 47 -7.17 12.89 8.06
CA GLY A 47 -6.89 14.23 7.56
C GLY A 47 -5.65 14.28 6.66
N GLU A 48 -4.56 13.61 7.04
CA GLU A 48 -3.34 13.56 6.23
C GLU A 48 -3.56 12.80 4.90
N ILE A 49 -4.33 11.70 4.91
CA ILE A 49 -4.70 11.00 3.67
C ILE A 49 -5.54 11.93 2.79
N GLY A 50 -6.68 12.41 3.28
CA GLY A 50 -7.63 13.22 2.51
C GLY A 50 -7.02 14.51 1.95
N SER A 51 -6.15 15.18 2.72
CA SER A 51 -5.51 16.44 2.29
C SER A 51 -4.53 16.26 1.12
N HIS A 52 -4.00 15.06 0.94
CA HIS A 52 -3.03 14.75 -0.12
C HIS A 52 -3.67 14.01 -1.31
N LEU A 53 -4.99 13.78 -1.30
CA LEU A 53 -5.72 13.24 -2.44
C LEU A 53 -6.15 14.35 -3.41
N GLY A 54 -5.95 14.09 -4.70
CA GLY A 54 -6.56 14.86 -5.78
C GLY A 54 -8.10 14.74 -5.76
N SER A 55 -8.78 15.67 -6.42
CA SER A 55 -10.25 15.71 -6.45
C SER A 55 -10.87 14.45 -7.08
N ASP A 56 -10.19 13.87 -8.06
CA ASP A 56 -10.51 12.58 -8.68
C ASP A 56 -10.44 11.43 -7.67
N GLN A 57 -9.40 11.42 -6.83
CA GLN A 57 -9.17 10.34 -5.86
C GLN A 57 -10.06 10.40 -4.63
N ARG A 58 -10.55 11.59 -4.25
CA ARG A 58 -11.46 11.73 -3.10
C ARG A 58 -12.76 10.95 -3.27
N SER A 59 -13.26 10.85 -4.50
CA SER A 59 -14.49 10.10 -4.80
C SER A 59 -14.40 8.62 -4.40
N HIS A 60 -13.19 8.04 -4.35
CA HIS A 60 -13.00 6.65 -3.96
C HIS A 60 -13.07 6.41 -2.44
N VAL A 61 -12.89 7.45 -1.64
CA VAL A 61 -12.86 7.36 -0.16
C VAL A 61 -14.00 8.11 0.52
N GLU A 62 -14.98 8.57 -0.26
CA GLU A 62 -16.18 9.22 0.25
C GLU A 62 -16.98 8.24 1.14
N GLY A 63 -17.38 8.69 2.33
CA GLY A 63 -18.02 7.87 3.36
C GLY A 63 -17.06 6.99 4.18
N LEU A 64 -15.76 7.07 3.93
CA LEU A 64 -14.71 6.36 4.70
C LEU A 64 -13.84 7.33 5.54
N GLU A 65 -14.23 8.61 5.64
CA GLU A 65 -13.39 9.68 6.18
C GLU A 65 -12.99 9.46 7.65
N ASP A 66 -13.79 8.71 8.41
CA ASP A 66 -13.52 8.42 9.82
C ASP A 66 -12.63 7.18 10.04
N ASP A 67 -12.31 6.44 8.98
CA ASP A 67 -11.53 5.20 9.06
C ASP A 67 -10.34 5.26 8.08
N PRO A 68 -9.20 5.83 8.51
CA PRO A 68 -8.01 5.99 7.67
C PRO A 68 -7.44 4.66 7.18
N LYS A 69 -7.69 3.55 7.88
CA LYS A 69 -7.30 2.22 7.42
C LYS A 69 -8.15 1.83 6.21
N LYS A 70 -9.49 1.98 6.29
CA LYS A 70 -10.37 1.73 5.14
C LYS A 70 -10.08 2.66 3.98
N MET A 71 -9.80 3.95 4.23
CA MET A 71 -9.37 4.87 3.17
C MET A 71 -8.13 4.33 2.46
N TRP A 72 -7.11 3.92 3.22
CA TRP A 72 -5.87 3.39 2.66
C TRP A 72 -6.07 2.07 1.91
N ASP A 73 -6.84 1.13 2.47
CA ASP A 73 -7.14 -0.15 1.84
C ASP A 73 -7.92 0.06 0.52
N LYS A 74 -8.84 1.03 0.48
CA LYS A 74 -9.58 1.37 -0.75
C LYS A 74 -8.70 2.01 -1.81
N LEU A 75 -7.81 2.91 -1.43
CA LEU A 75 -6.81 3.49 -2.34
C LEU A 75 -5.87 2.42 -2.88
N LEU A 76 -5.45 1.46 -2.04
CA LEU A 76 -4.68 0.30 -2.50
C LEU A 76 -5.48 -0.57 -3.47
N GLU A 77 -6.77 -0.81 -3.22
CA GLU A 77 -7.64 -1.57 -4.12
C GLU A 77 -7.75 -0.89 -5.50
N VAL A 78 -7.97 0.43 -5.52
CA VAL A 78 -8.15 1.20 -6.76
C VAL A 78 -6.84 1.31 -7.56
N HIS A 79 -5.70 1.53 -6.89
CA HIS A 79 -4.44 1.81 -7.56
C HIS A 79 -3.51 0.60 -7.71
N MET A 80 -3.62 -0.39 -6.83
CA MET A 80 -2.88 -1.64 -6.93
C MET A 80 -3.83 -2.70 -7.45
N ASP A 81 -4.12 -2.62 -8.74
CA ASP A 81 -4.93 -3.62 -9.42
C ASP A 81 -4.15 -4.94 -9.52
N LYS A 82 -4.37 -5.83 -8.55
CA LYS A 82 -3.70 -7.13 -8.44
C LYS A 82 -4.33 -8.20 -9.35
N ARG A 83 -4.88 -7.81 -10.50
CA ARG A 83 -5.35 -8.78 -11.52
C ARG A 83 -4.16 -9.42 -12.25
N PRO A 84 -4.31 -10.67 -12.75
CA PRO A 84 -3.26 -11.33 -13.52
C PRO A 84 -2.74 -10.52 -14.71
N GLY A 85 -3.60 -9.76 -15.40
CA GLY A 85 -3.20 -8.91 -16.52
C GLY A 85 -2.25 -7.77 -16.14
N THR A 86 -2.44 -7.13 -14.98
CA THR A 86 -1.52 -6.08 -14.50
C THR A 86 -0.17 -6.66 -14.11
N ARG A 87 -0.16 -7.88 -13.52
CA ARG A 87 1.09 -8.62 -13.27
C ARG A 87 1.79 -9.03 -14.55
N PHE A 88 1.04 -9.46 -15.57
CA PHE A 88 1.59 -9.76 -16.90
C PHE A 88 2.38 -8.56 -17.45
N ASN A 89 1.79 -7.36 -17.43
CA ASN A 89 2.46 -6.14 -17.88
C ASN A 89 3.74 -5.84 -17.08
N ALA A 90 3.70 -6.02 -15.75
CA ALA A 90 4.88 -5.82 -14.91
C ALA A 90 6.00 -6.84 -15.18
N TYR A 91 5.65 -8.09 -15.53
CA TYR A 91 6.63 -9.09 -15.98
C TYR A 91 7.21 -8.71 -17.35
N ASP A 92 6.37 -8.27 -18.29
CA ASP A 92 6.82 -7.81 -19.60
C ASP A 92 7.78 -6.62 -19.47
N ASP A 93 7.43 -5.62 -18.64
CA ASP A 93 8.29 -4.48 -18.33
C ASP A 93 9.64 -4.92 -17.75
N LEU A 94 9.63 -5.86 -16.78
CA LEU A 94 10.84 -6.41 -16.16
C LEU A 94 11.73 -7.11 -17.19
N PHE A 95 11.17 -7.98 -18.02
CA PHE A 95 11.92 -8.76 -19.02
C PHE A 95 12.33 -7.95 -20.25
N SER A 96 11.63 -6.84 -20.50
CA SER A 96 11.96 -5.87 -21.55
C SER A 96 13.13 -4.96 -21.20
N ILE A 97 13.59 -4.96 -19.93
CA ILE A 97 14.77 -4.19 -19.54
C ILE A 97 15.99 -4.66 -20.34
N ARG A 98 16.54 -3.73 -21.13
CA ARG A 98 17.85 -3.84 -21.76
C ARG A 98 18.77 -2.77 -21.20
N LYS A 99 20.07 -3.10 -21.11
CA LYS A 99 21.11 -2.11 -20.80
C LYS A 99 21.15 -1.08 -21.92
N ARG A 100 21.17 0.20 -21.58
CA ARG A 100 21.38 1.29 -22.54
C ARG A 100 22.87 1.54 -22.77
N ASP A 101 23.24 2.13 -23.91
CA ASP A 101 24.64 2.35 -24.28
C ASP A 101 25.36 3.27 -23.27
N ASP A 102 24.68 4.31 -22.82
CA ASP A 102 25.14 5.34 -21.88
C ASP A 102 24.89 4.99 -20.40
N GLU A 103 24.29 3.84 -20.12
CA GLU A 103 23.91 3.44 -18.78
C GLU A 103 25.02 2.65 -18.07
N SER A 104 25.28 3.00 -16.81
CA SER A 104 26.18 2.25 -15.94
C SER A 104 25.53 0.97 -15.40
N LEU A 105 26.32 -0.04 -15.08
CA LEU A 105 25.80 -1.28 -14.49
C LEU A 105 25.00 -1.05 -13.19
N PRO A 106 25.42 -0.16 -12.26
CA PRO A 106 24.62 0.15 -11.08
C PRO A 106 23.25 0.75 -11.41
N ALA A 107 23.17 1.62 -12.43
CA ALA A 107 21.89 2.19 -12.87
C ALA A 107 20.96 1.12 -13.46
N LEU A 108 21.49 0.19 -14.25
CA LEU A 108 20.74 -0.96 -14.75
C LEU A 108 20.21 -1.82 -13.60
N VAL A 109 21.05 -2.16 -12.63
CA VAL A 109 20.64 -2.95 -11.45
C VAL A 109 19.53 -2.24 -10.68
N ALA A 110 19.63 -0.92 -10.49
CA ALA A 110 18.59 -0.14 -9.81
C ALA A 110 17.25 -0.21 -10.55
N ARG A 111 17.23 -0.18 -11.89
CA ARG A 111 16.00 -0.35 -12.69
C ARG A 111 15.42 -1.75 -12.57
N VAL A 112 16.24 -2.79 -12.65
CA VAL A 112 15.80 -4.19 -12.48
C VAL A 112 15.20 -4.39 -11.09
N GLN A 113 15.84 -3.86 -10.04
CA GLN A 113 15.32 -3.94 -8.68
C GLN A 113 14.00 -3.16 -8.51
N ALA A 114 13.86 -2.01 -9.17
CA ALA A 114 12.61 -1.26 -9.17
C ALA A 114 11.47 -2.07 -9.82
N ALA A 115 11.67 -2.56 -11.04
CA ALA A 115 10.69 -3.38 -11.74
C ALA A 115 10.31 -4.66 -10.97
N MET A 116 11.29 -5.31 -10.33
CA MET A 116 11.01 -6.48 -9.49
C MET A 116 10.17 -6.13 -8.26
N ARG A 117 10.38 -4.96 -7.64
CA ARG A 117 9.53 -4.50 -6.53
C ARG A 117 8.10 -4.28 -7.01
N ASP A 118 7.90 -3.75 -8.21
CA ASP A 118 6.58 -3.53 -8.78
C ASP A 118 5.85 -4.86 -9.00
N VAL A 119 6.54 -5.87 -9.56
CA VAL A 119 6.03 -7.25 -9.67
C VAL A 119 5.61 -7.79 -8.30
N VAL A 120 6.44 -7.63 -7.27
CA VAL A 120 6.14 -8.12 -5.91
C VAL A 120 4.93 -7.41 -5.32
N ASN A 121 4.81 -6.10 -5.50
CA ASN A 121 3.73 -5.31 -4.94
C ASN A 121 2.35 -5.67 -5.53
N LEU A 122 2.32 -6.13 -6.80
CA LEU A 122 1.11 -6.58 -7.49
C LEU A 122 0.65 -8.00 -7.09
N ARG A 123 1.39 -8.69 -6.22
CA ARG A 123 0.99 -10.01 -5.72
C ARG A 123 -0.11 -9.88 -4.67
N PRO A 124 -1.22 -10.64 -4.77
CA PRO A 124 -2.18 -10.78 -3.69
C PRO A 124 -1.53 -11.48 -2.48
N ALA A 125 -2.13 -11.35 -1.30
CA ALA A 125 -1.62 -12.01 -0.09
C ALA A 125 -1.62 -13.54 -0.21
N SER A 126 -2.49 -14.10 -1.06
CA SER A 126 -2.58 -15.53 -1.39
C SER A 126 -1.64 -15.98 -2.52
N PHE A 127 -0.77 -15.11 -3.03
CA PHE A 127 0.10 -15.46 -4.15
C PHE A 127 1.11 -16.54 -3.75
N THR A 128 1.16 -17.63 -4.50
CA THR A 128 2.07 -18.76 -4.26
C THR A 128 3.00 -18.99 -5.44
N LEU A 129 4.00 -19.85 -5.26
CA LEU A 129 4.83 -20.32 -6.38
C LEU A 129 3.99 -21.03 -7.46
N ALA A 130 2.95 -21.78 -7.07
CA ALA A 130 2.05 -22.40 -8.06
C ALA A 130 1.33 -21.33 -8.91
N THR A 131 0.91 -20.23 -8.29
CA THR A 131 0.33 -19.08 -9.01
C THR A 131 1.33 -18.46 -9.99
N LEU A 132 2.61 -18.34 -9.58
CA LEU A 132 3.68 -17.88 -10.45
C LEU A 132 3.87 -18.83 -11.65
N ASP A 133 3.92 -20.13 -11.42
CA ASP A 133 4.11 -21.13 -12.47
C ASP A 133 2.95 -21.12 -13.49
N ASP A 134 1.71 -20.99 -13.01
CA ASP A 134 0.52 -20.87 -13.87
C ASP A 134 0.55 -19.58 -14.69
N GLU A 135 0.96 -18.45 -14.08
CA GLU A 135 1.11 -17.18 -14.81
C GLU A 135 2.22 -17.26 -15.85
N LEU A 136 3.39 -17.78 -15.51
CA LEU A 136 4.49 -17.96 -16.47
C LEU A 136 4.11 -18.88 -17.63
N ARG A 137 3.35 -19.95 -17.36
CA ARG A 137 2.81 -20.82 -18.41
C ARG A 137 1.85 -20.06 -19.31
N ALA A 138 0.94 -19.26 -18.75
CA ALA A 138 0.03 -18.43 -19.54
C ALA A 138 0.78 -17.40 -20.38
N MET A 139 1.85 -16.80 -19.85
CA MET A 139 2.67 -15.83 -20.57
C MET A 139 3.34 -16.42 -21.80
N ALA A 140 3.86 -17.65 -21.70
CA ALA A 140 4.52 -18.32 -22.81
C ALA A 140 3.58 -18.75 -23.94
N MET A 141 2.25 -18.71 -23.72
CA MET A 141 1.23 -19.09 -24.71
C MET A 141 0.67 -17.89 -25.49
N ILE A 142 1.12 -16.67 -25.19
CA ILE A 142 0.73 -15.41 -25.85
C ILE A 142 1.88 -14.97 -26.76
#